data_AF-A0A3S1I3Y0-F1
#
_entry.id   AF-A0A3S1I3Y0-F1
#
_cell.length_a   1.000
_cell.length_b   1.000
_cell.length_c   1.000
_cell.angle_alpha   90.00
_cell.angle_beta   90.00
_cell.angle_gamma   90.00
#
_symmetry.space_group_name_H-M   'P 1'
#
loop_
_entity.id
_entity.type
_entity.pdbx_description
1 polymer ?
#
loop_
_entity_poly.entity_id
_entity_poly.type
_entity_poly.pdbx_seq_one_letter_code
_entity_poly.pdbx_strand_id
1 'polypeptide(L)'
;ATTWAEYKQHIEKDPALTRRFQVVKIDEPSEAVAVLMLRGIAGVLEQHHKVQILDEAIEAAVGLSHRYIPARQLPDKAVSLLDTACARVAISQHATPAEVEDIMRRRQALEVERGIIGREAAIGIEVSDRQARVDTGLAETEVMLAAAQERWDGEKALVAEILELRARLRGEGVPLDAVETPETNSETAGTDSVETPLPKVETPKTKTAKINVEAPAAANAPPPDPAADLTRLRELMVELAEAQ
;
A
#
# COMPACT_ATOMS: atom_id res chain seq x y z
N ALA A 1 13.89 -5.23 -24.91
CA ALA A 1 14.54 -6.10 -23.90
C ALA A 1 14.14 -7.54 -24.18
N THR A 2 14.99 -8.52 -23.93
CA THR A 2 14.76 -9.94 -24.19
C THR A 2 15.48 -10.76 -23.13
N THR A 3 15.07 -12.02 -22.94
CA THR A 3 15.75 -12.92 -22.01
C THR A 3 17.09 -13.40 -22.57
N TRP A 4 17.99 -13.85 -21.70
CA TRP A 4 19.26 -14.43 -22.13
C TRP A 4 19.08 -15.66 -23.03
N ALA A 5 18.05 -16.47 -22.76
CA ALA A 5 17.73 -17.65 -23.56
C ALA A 5 17.34 -17.25 -25.00
N GLU A 6 16.46 -16.26 -25.14
CA GLU A 6 16.05 -15.71 -26.45
C GLU A 6 17.22 -15.06 -27.19
N TYR A 7 18.07 -14.30 -26.48
CA TYR A 7 19.27 -13.69 -27.07
C TYR A 7 20.19 -14.76 -27.71
N LYS A 8 20.52 -15.83 -26.97
CA LYS A 8 21.34 -16.93 -27.47
C LYS A 8 20.71 -17.68 -28.64
N GLN A 9 19.39 -17.85 -28.60
CA GLN A 9 18.68 -18.62 -29.61
C GLN A 9 18.56 -17.85 -30.94
N HIS A 10 18.27 -16.55 -30.88
CA HIS A 10 17.83 -15.77 -32.05
C HIS A 10 18.75 -14.63 -32.47
N ILE A 11 19.53 -14.04 -31.55
CA ILE A 11 20.34 -12.84 -31.86
C ILE A 11 21.81 -13.20 -32.02
N GLU A 12 22.38 -13.98 -31.09
CA GLU A 12 23.81 -14.33 -31.11
C GLU A 12 24.22 -15.08 -32.39
N LYS A 13 23.32 -15.89 -32.94
CA LYS A 13 23.56 -16.68 -34.15
C LYS A 13 23.55 -15.85 -35.45
N ASP A 14 23.04 -14.62 -35.42
CA ASP A 14 22.94 -13.75 -36.59
C ASP A 14 24.09 -12.71 -36.61
N PRO A 15 25.03 -12.82 -37.56
CA PRO A 15 26.16 -11.90 -37.69
C PRO A 15 25.77 -10.45 -38.03
N ALA A 16 24.59 -10.22 -38.62
CA ALA A 16 24.12 -8.87 -38.92
C ALA A 16 23.59 -8.18 -37.66
N LEU A 17 22.85 -8.91 -36.82
CA LEU A 17 22.29 -8.40 -35.57
C LEU A 17 23.38 -8.14 -34.54
N THR A 18 24.35 -9.05 -34.37
CA THR A 18 25.46 -8.89 -33.43
C THR A 18 26.38 -7.69 -33.74
N ARG A 19 26.39 -7.20 -34.99
CA ARG A 19 27.11 -5.96 -35.37
C ARG A 19 26.35 -4.68 -35.06
N ARG A 20 25.02 -4.76 -34.86
CA ARG A 20 24.15 -3.59 -34.66
C ARG A 20 23.68 -3.46 -33.22
N PHE A 21 23.59 -4.56 -32.50
CA PHE A 21 23.16 -4.60 -31.12
C PHE A 21 24.35 -4.86 -30.19
N GLN A 22 24.63 -3.90 -29.31
CA GLN A 22 25.52 -4.11 -28.17
C GLN A 22 24.73 -4.78 -27.04
N VAL A 23 25.29 -5.85 -26.48
CA VAL A 23 24.68 -6.52 -25.31
C VAL A 23 24.95 -5.69 -24.07
N VAL A 24 23.87 -5.33 -23.37
CA VAL A 24 23.90 -4.79 -22.01
C VAL A 24 23.23 -5.81 -21.12
N LYS A 25 24.03 -6.52 -20.30
CA LYS A 25 23.53 -7.54 -19.39
C LYS A 25 23.01 -6.87 -18.12
N ILE A 26 21.78 -7.19 -17.74
CA ILE A 26 21.15 -6.74 -16.50
C ILE A 26 20.93 -7.98 -15.65
N ASP A 27 21.61 -8.04 -14.51
CA ASP A 27 21.52 -9.16 -13.57
C ASP A 27 20.49 -8.85 -12.46
N GLU A 28 20.01 -9.91 -11.79
CA GLU A 28 19.13 -9.78 -10.62
C GLU A 28 19.86 -8.99 -9.51
N PRO A 29 19.23 -7.97 -8.90
CA PRO A 29 19.84 -7.21 -7.82
C PRO A 29 20.02 -8.08 -6.57
N SER A 30 21.01 -7.72 -5.74
CA SER A 30 21.12 -8.29 -4.39
C SER A 30 19.96 -7.83 -3.50
N GLU A 31 19.73 -8.53 -2.39
CA GLU A 31 18.70 -8.15 -1.42
C GLU A 31 18.84 -6.68 -0.97
N ALA A 32 20.06 -6.25 -0.63
CA ALA A 32 20.31 -4.86 -0.20
C ALA A 32 19.96 -3.83 -1.28
N VAL A 33 20.26 -4.12 -2.55
CA VAL A 33 19.90 -3.24 -3.67
C VAL A 33 18.39 -3.28 -3.89
N ALA A 34 17.75 -4.44 -3.82
CA ALA A 34 16.30 -4.56 -3.96
C ALA A 34 15.55 -3.80 -2.85
N VAL A 35 16.04 -3.81 -1.61
CA VAL A 35 15.47 -3.00 -0.51
C VAL A 35 15.52 -1.51 -0.85
N LEU A 36 16.67 -1.00 -1.34
CA LEU A 36 16.78 0.39 -1.78
C LEU A 36 15.81 0.73 -2.92
N MET A 37 15.67 -0.18 -3.89
CA MET A 37 14.71 -0.02 -4.98
C MET A 37 13.26 0.03 -4.47
N LEU A 38 12.91 -0.82 -3.49
CA LEU A 38 11.57 -0.86 -2.90
C LEU A 38 11.27 0.41 -2.08
N ARG A 39 12.27 0.98 -1.39
CA ARG A 39 12.13 2.28 -0.68
C ARG A 39 11.75 3.40 -1.65
N GLY A 40 12.30 3.41 -2.87
CA GLY A 40 11.96 4.39 -3.90
C GLY A 40 10.51 4.30 -4.40
N ILE A 41 9.93 3.10 -4.45
CA ILE A 41 8.52 2.91 -4.88
C ILE A 41 7.52 2.90 -3.73
N ALA A 42 7.98 2.80 -2.47
CA ALA A 42 7.13 2.64 -1.31
C ALA A 42 6.09 3.77 -1.21
N GLY A 43 6.50 5.03 -1.43
CA GLY A 43 5.59 6.17 -1.41
C GLY A 43 4.47 6.08 -2.45
N VAL A 44 4.73 5.51 -3.64
CA VAL A 44 3.71 5.31 -4.68
C VAL A 44 2.70 4.24 -4.24
N LEU A 45 3.17 3.15 -3.65
CA LEU A 45 2.30 2.08 -3.12
C LEU A 45 1.47 2.56 -1.94
N GLU A 46 2.06 3.33 -1.01
CA GLU A 46 1.35 3.95 0.11
C GLU A 46 0.22 4.85 -0.38
N GLN A 47 0.46 5.71 -1.38
CA GLN A 47 -0.55 6.59 -1.95
C GLN A 47 -1.67 5.81 -2.65
N HIS A 48 -1.32 4.79 -3.44
CA HIS A 48 -2.29 3.99 -4.17
C HIS A 48 -3.24 3.23 -3.24
N HIS A 49 -2.70 2.57 -2.22
CA HIS A 49 -3.48 1.74 -1.29
C HIS A 49 -3.99 2.50 -0.07
N LYS A 50 -3.55 3.75 0.14
CA LYS A 50 -3.83 4.57 1.35
C LYS A 50 -3.42 3.87 2.64
N VAL A 51 -2.29 3.16 2.60
CA VAL A 51 -1.72 2.45 3.74
C VAL A 51 -0.35 3.02 4.10
N GLN A 52 0.11 2.73 5.31
CA GLN A 52 1.48 3.02 5.73
C GLN A 52 2.34 1.77 5.55
N ILE A 53 3.50 1.93 4.92
CA ILE A 53 4.51 0.89 4.75
C ILE A 53 5.68 1.21 5.68
N LEU A 54 5.94 0.31 6.62
CA LEU A 54 7.11 0.41 7.49
C LEU A 54 8.36 -0.13 6.77
N ASP A 55 9.53 0.39 7.12
CA ASP A 55 10.79 -0.04 6.51
C ASP A 55 11.07 -1.53 6.75
N GLU A 56 10.73 -2.04 7.94
CA GLU A 56 10.79 -3.46 8.27
C GLU A 56 9.91 -4.33 7.35
N ALA A 57 8.79 -3.79 6.85
CA ALA A 57 7.91 -4.50 5.93
C ALA A 57 8.56 -4.62 4.53
N ILE A 58 9.35 -3.62 4.13
CA ILE A 58 10.13 -3.65 2.89
C ILE A 58 11.22 -4.71 3.00
N GLU A 59 12.00 -4.69 4.08
CA GLU A 59 13.05 -5.68 4.32
C GLU A 59 12.49 -7.10 4.36
N ALA A 60 11.37 -7.30 5.07
CA ALA A 60 10.67 -8.58 5.12
C ALA A 60 10.15 -9.02 3.75
N ALA A 61 9.58 -8.11 2.94
CA ALA A 61 9.10 -8.43 1.61
C ALA A 61 10.24 -8.90 0.69
N VAL A 62 11.41 -8.25 0.75
CA VAL A 62 12.59 -8.69 -0.01
C VAL A 62 13.10 -10.04 0.49
N GLY A 63 13.37 -10.18 1.79
CA GLY A 63 13.95 -11.41 2.35
C GLY A 63 13.05 -12.64 2.17
N LEU A 64 11.75 -12.50 2.43
CA LEU A 64 10.80 -13.61 2.30
C LEU A 64 10.55 -13.98 0.84
N SER A 65 10.40 -13.01 -0.06
CA SER A 65 10.21 -13.30 -1.49
C SER A 65 11.47 -13.94 -2.09
N HIS A 66 12.66 -13.48 -1.70
CA HIS A 66 13.91 -14.08 -2.14
C HIS A 66 14.03 -15.54 -1.72
N ARG A 67 13.70 -15.85 -0.46
CA ARG A 67 13.80 -17.19 0.11
C ARG A 67 12.73 -18.17 -0.39
N TYR A 68 11.49 -17.73 -0.55
CA TYR A 68 10.34 -18.63 -0.75
C TYR A 68 9.72 -18.56 -2.15
N ILE A 69 10.14 -17.62 -3.00
CA ILE A 69 9.64 -17.49 -4.39
C ILE A 69 10.83 -17.58 -5.37
N PRO A 70 11.44 -18.76 -5.56
CA PRO A 70 12.62 -18.93 -6.39
C PRO A 70 12.33 -18.87 -7.91
N ALA A 71 11.06 -19.05 -8.31
CA ALA A 71 10.66 -19.04 -9.72
C ALA A 71 10.63 -17.61 -10.33
N ARG A 72 10.79 -16.57 -9.52
CA ARG A 72 10.76 -15.16 -9.93
C ARG A 72 12.01 -14.43 -9.42
N GLN A 73 12.37 -13.34 -10.08
CA GLN A 73 13.53 -12.53 -9.76
C GLN A 73 13.16 -11.30 -8.91
N LEU A 74 14.09 -10.85 -8.07
CA LEU A 74 14.07 -9.51 -7.49
C LEU A 74 14.28 -8.45 -8.59
N PRO A 75 13.76 -7.22 -8.42
CA PRO A 75 12.92 -6.76 -7.31
C PRO A 75 11.42 -7.13 -7.49
N ASP A 76 11.01 -7.54 -8.70
CA ASP A 76 9.62 -7.73 -9.12
C ASP A 76 8.78 -8.61 -8.17
N LYS A 77 9.33 -9.73 -7.70
CA LYS A 77 8.64 -10.59 -6.73
C LYS A 77 8.38 -9.92 -5.38
N ALA A 78 9.30 -9.08 -4.92
CA ALA A 78 9.16 -8.36 -3.66
C ALA A 78 8.13 -7.24 -3.81
N VAL A 79 8.13 -6.53 -4.94
CA VAL A 79 7.10 -5.52 -5.27
C VAL A 79 5.71 -6.16 -5.28
N SER A 80 5.54 -7.29 -5.96
CA SER A 80 4.26 -7.99 -6.03
C SER A 80 3.76 -8.44 -4.65
N LEU A 81 4.67 -8.93 -3.80
CA LEU A 81 4.36 -9.36 -2.45
C LEU A 81 3.92 -8.17 -1.58
N LEU A 82 4.67 -7.06 -1.65
CA LEU A 82 4.38 -5.84 -0.91
C LEU A 82 3.03 -5.23 -1.36
N ASP A 83 2.79 -5.18 -2.68
CA ASP A 83 1.53 -4.68 -3.26
C ASP A 83 0.31 -5.49 -2.79
N THR A 84 0.43 -6.82 -2.80
CA THR A 84 -0.63 -7.71 -2.30
C THR A 84 -0.89 -7.51 -0.81
N ALA A 85 0.17 -7.30 -0.02
CA ALA A 85 0.04 -7.02 1.41
C ALA A 85 -0.66 -5.67 1.65
N CYS A 86 -0.29 -4.64 0.88
CA CYS A 86 -0.93 -3.32 0.95
C CYS A 86 -2.42 -3.41 0.61
N ALA A 87 -2.78 -4.10 -0.47
CA ALA A 87 -4.17 -4.33 -0.86
C ALA A 87 -4.97 -5.04 0.25
N ARG A 88 -4.37 -6.06 0.89
CA ARG A 88 -5.02 -6.78 2.00
C ARG A 88 -5.28 -5.86 3.20
N VAL A 89 -4.31 -5.01 3.55
CA VAL A 89 -4.47 -4.04 4.64
C VAL A 89 -5.56 -3.03 4.31
N ALA A 90 -5.56 -2.47 3.09
CA ALA A 90 -6.59 -1.53 2.64
C ALA A 90 -8.01 -2.14 2.71
N ILE A 91 -8.18 -3.39 2.29
CA ILE A 91 -9.46 -4.10 2.41
C ILE A 91 -9.85 -4.27 3.89
N SER A 92 -8.90 -4.65 4.75
CA SER A 92 -9.18 -4.89 6.17
C SER A 92 -9.60 -3.63 6.93
N GLN A 93 -9.13 -2.44 6.53
CA GLN A 93 -9.53 -1.17 7.15
C GLN A 93 -11.01 -0.83 6.93
N HIS A 94 -11.64 -1.40 5.91
CA HIS A 94 -13.06 -1.21 5.61
C HIS A 94 -13.92 -2.42 5.99
N ALA A 95 -13.32 -3.47 6.56
CA ALA A 95 -14.04 -4.66 6.97
C ALA A 95 -14.86 -4.40 8.24
N THR A 96 -16.03 -5.02 8.33
CA THR A 96 -16.82 -5.11 9.55
C THR A 96 -16.06 -5.91 10.60
N PRO A 97 -15.94 -5.42 11.86
CA PRO A 97 -15.33 -6.17 12.94
C PRO A 97 -16.07 -7.50 13.18
N ALA A 98 -15.30 -8.53 13.55
CA ALA A 98 -15.86 -9.86 13.80
C ALA A 98 -16.97 -9.84 14.86
N GLU A 99 -16.84 -9.02 15.91
CA GLU A 99 -17.86 -8.86 16.94
C GLU A 99 -19.20 -8.36 16.36
N VAL A 100 -19.16 -7.35 15.49
CA VAL A 100 -20.35 -6.82 14.81
C VAL A 100 -20.97 -7.88 13.90
N GLU A 101 -20.14 -8.58 13.12
CA GLU A 101 -20.61 -9.66 12.24
C GLU A 101 -21.28 -10.80 13.01
N ASP A 102 -20.72 -11.20 14.15
CA ASP A 102 -21.26 -12.28 14.98
C ASP A 102 -22.62 -11.91 15.57
N ILE A 103 -22.77 -10.67 16.05
CA ILE A 103 -24.06 -10.15 16.54
C ILE A 103 -25.08 -10.11 15.39
N MET A 104 -24.69 -9.62 14.21
CA MET A 104 -25.57 -9.59 13.03
C MET A 104 -26.02 -11.00 12.62
N ARG A 105 -25.11 -11.98 12.58
CA ARG A 105 -25.45 -13.38 12.29
C ARG A 105 -26.39 -13.96 13.33
N ARG A 106 -26.16 -13.68 14.62
CA ARG A 106 -27.04 -14.14 15.70
C ARG A 106 -28.44 -13.56 15.57
N ARG A 107 -28.55 -12.26 15.30
CA ARG A 107 -29.83 -11.59 15.03
C ARG A 107 -30.55 -12.20 13.84
N GLN A 108 -29.85 -12.41 12.72
CA GLN A 108 -30.42 -13.03 11.52
C GLN A 108 -30.98 -14.43 11.81
N ALA A 109 -30.27 -15.25 12.60
CA ALA A 109 -30.76 -16.56 13.00
C ALA A 109 -32.05 -16.47 13.82
N LEU A 110 -32.14 -15.51 14.75
CA LEU A 110 -33.35 -15.26 15.54
C LEU A 110 -34.51 -14.74 14.69
N GLU A 111 -34.26 -13.89 13.69
CA GLU A 111 -35.28 -13.42 12.74
C GLU A 111 -35.85 -14.57 11.89
N VAL A 112 -34.99 -15.49 11.44
CA VAL A 112 -35.41 -16.72 10.75
C VAL A 112 -36.27 -17.58 11.68
N GLU A 113 -35.86 -17.77 12.93
CA GLU A 113 -36.63 -18.53 13.93
C GLU A 113 -38.00 -17.88 14.21
N ARG A 114 -38.04 -16.55 14.36
CA ARG A 114 -39.28 -15.78 14.52
C ARG A 114 -40.23 -15.99 13.33
N GLY A 115 -39.70 -16.03 12.12
CA GLY A 115 -40.49 -16.35 10.92
C GLY A 115 -41.06 -17.77 10.91
N ILE A 116 -40.30 -18.75 11.41
CA ILE A 116 -40.77 -20.15 11.57
C ILE A 116 -41.88 -20.20 12.62
N ILE A 117 -41.66 -19.58 13.79
CA ILE A 117 -42.63 -19.46 14.88
C ILE A 117 -43.96 -18.88 14.37
N GLY A 118 -43.91 -17.80 13.59
CA GLY A 118 -45.12 -17.18 13.04
C GLY A 118 -45.91 -18.13 12.12
N ARG A 119 -45.24 -18.97 11.34
CA ARG A 119 -45.90 -19.98 10.49
C ARG A 119 -46.51 -21.11 11.32
N GLU A 120 -45.81 -21.56 12.36
CA GLU A 120 -46.31 -22.61 13.27
C GLU A 120 -47.50 -22.12 14.11
N ALA A 121 -47.46 -20.88 14.60
CA ALA A 121 -48.59 -20.25 15.27
C ALA A 121 -49.85 -20.19 14.37
N ALA A 122 -49.67 -19.89 13.08
CA ALA A 122 -50.77 -19.79 12.12
C ALA A 122 -51.51 -21.12 11.88
N ILE A 123 -50.85 -22.27 12.13
CA ILE A 123 -51.46 -23.61 12.05
C ILE A 123 -51.88 -24.16 13.42
N GLY A 124 -51.84 -23.33 14.47
CA GLY A 124 -52.33 -23.66 15.81
C GLY A 124 -51.34 -24.43 16.69
N ILE A 125 -50.04 -24.44 16.34
CA ILE A 125 -49.00 -24.99 17.21
C ILE A 125 -48.74 -24.02 18.37
N GLU A 126 -48.59 -24.57 19.58
CA GLU A 126 -48.19 -23.79 20.77
C GLU A 126 -46.73 -23.34 20.62
N VAL A 127 -46.50 -22.02 20.72
CA VAL A 127 -45.17 -21.42 20.49
C VAL A 127 -44.82 -20.31 21.48
N SER A 128 -45.66 -20.01 22.47
CA SER A 128 -45.57 -18.80 23.29
C SER A 128 -44.22 -18.68 24.01
N ASP A 129 -43.76 -19.75 24.65
CA ASP A 129 -42.47 -19.78 25.35
C ASP A 129 -41.27 -19.65 24.41
N ARG A 130 -41.36 -20.19 23.19
CA ARG A 130 -40.29 -20.06 22.19
C ARG A 130 -40.28 -18.66 21.59
N GLN A 131 -41.46 -18.09 21.33
CA GLN A 131 -41.62 -16.73 20.84
C GLN A 131 -41.08 -15.70 21.83
N ALA A 132 -41.43 -15.81 23.11
CA ALA A 132 -40.94 -14.91 24.16
C ALA A 132 -39.40 -14.93 24.26
N ARG A 133 -38.78 -16.11 24.16
CA ARG A 133 -37.32 -16.26 24.14
C ARG A 133 -36.68 -15.60 22.92
N VAL A 134 -37.25 -15.81 21.73
CA VAL A 134 -36.72 -15.21 20.48
C VAL A 134 -36.87 -13.69 20.50
N ASP A 135 -38.02 -13.18 20.93
CA ASP A 135 -38.27 -11.73 21.02
C ASP A 135 -37.32 -11.07 22.04
N THR A 136 -37.06 -11.73 23.17
CA THR A 136 -36.06 -11.27 24.16
C THR A 136 -34.65 -11.27 23.55
N GLY A 137 -34.26 -12.35 22.89
CA GLY A 137 -32.95 -12.44 22.24
C GLY A 137 -32.76 -11.40 21.12
N LEU A 138 -33.82 -11.08 20.37
CA LEU A 138 -33.78 -10.02 19.36
C LEU A 138 -33.54 -8.66 20.00
N ALA A 139 -34.25 -8.32 21.07
CA ALA A 139 -34.06 -7.07 21.81
C ALA A 139 -32.64 -6.97 22.39
N GLU A 140 -32.10 -8.06 22.95
CA GLU A 140 -30.72 -8.10 23.44
C GLU A 140 -29.72 -7.87 22.30
N THR A 141 -29.87 -8.56 21.16
CA THR A 141 -28.98 -8.37 20.00
C THR A 141 -29.07 -6.98 19.40
N GLU A 142 -30.24 -6.33 19.44
CA GLU A 142 -30.41 -4.96 18.97
C GLU A 142 -29.63 -3.96 19.83
N VAL A 143 -29.70 -4.10 21.16
CA VAL A 143 -28.93 -3.27 22.10
C VAL A 143 -27.43 -3.51 21.93
N MET A 144 -26.99 -4.77 21.86
CA MET A 144 -25.58 -5.10 21.66
C MET A 144 -25.05 -4.59 20.32
N LEU A 145 -25.83 -4.73 19.25
CA LEU A 145 -25.45 -4.25 17.92
C LEU A 145 -25.31 -2.73 17.90
N ALA A 146 -26.24 -2.00 18.51
CA ALA A 146 -26.16 -0.55 18.60
C ALA A 146 -24.89 -0.10 19.34
N ALA A 147 -24.58 -0.71 20.48
CA ALA A 147 -23.37 -0.39 21.25
C ALA A 147 -22.07 -0.76 20.51
N ALA A 148 -22.03 -1.91 19.83
CA ALA A 148 -20.88 -2.32 19.03
C ALA A 148 -20.68 -1.41 17.80
N GLN A 149 -21.78 -0.99 17.16
CA GLN A 149 -21.75 -0.07 16.03
C GLN A 149 -21.26 1.33 16.46
N GLU A 150 -21.73 1.84 17.59
CA GLU A 150 -21.29 3.13 18.13
C GLU A 150 -19.79 3.13 18.45
N ARG A 151 -19.29 2.08 19.11
CA ARG A 151 -17.84 1.90 19.35
C ARG A 151 -17.06 1.88 18.04
N TRP A 152 -17.48 1.05 17.09
CA TRP A 152 -16.79 0.91 15.80
C TRP A 152 -16.76 2.22 15.01
N ASP A 153 -17.85 2.99 15.01
CA ASP A 153 -17.88 4.30 14.33
C ASP A 153 -17.02 5.35 15.05
N GLY A 154 -16.91 5.29 16.37
CA GLY A 154 -15.93 6.06 17.15
C GLY A 154 -14.48 5.72 16.79
N GLU A 155 -14.14 4.43 16.76
CA GLU A 155 -12.80 3.97 16.36
C GLU A 155 -12.45 4.38 14.93
N LYS A 156 -13.40 4.27 13.98
CA LYS A 156 -13.19 4.76 12.60
C LYS A 156 -12.85 6.24 12.56
N ALA A 157 -13.54 7.06 13.36
CA ALA A 157 -13.28 8.50 13.41
C ALA A 157 -11.88 8.79 13.95
N LEU A 158 -11.46 8.11 15.03
CA LEU A 158 -10.11 8.22 15.58
C LEU A 158 -9.04 7.79 14.57
N VAL A 159 -9.24 6.65 13.89
CA VAL A 159 -8.32 6.17 12.85
C VAL A 159 -8.23 7.14 11.68
N ALA A 160 -9.34 7.73 11.25
CA ALA A 160 -9.33 8.74 10.20
C ALA A 160 -8.51 9.97 10.60
N GLU A 161 -8.66 10.47 11.84
CA GLU A 161 -7.87 11.59 12.37
C GLU A 161 -6.38 11.24 12.46
N ILE A 162 -6.05 10.02 12.94
CA ILE A 162 -4.68 9.51 13.00
C ILE A 162 -4.04 9.47 11.61
N LEU A 163 -4.76 8.95 10.60
CA LEU A 163 -4.26 8.87 9.23
C LEU A 163 -4.03 10.25 8.63
N GLU A 164 -4.92 11.21 8.88
CA GLU A 164 -4.78 12.59 8.44
C GLU A 164 -3.57 13.27 9.09
N LEU A 165 -3.40 13.14 10.41
CA LEU A 165 -2.25 13.67 11.13
C LEU A 165 -0.94 13.04 10.67
N ARG A 166 -0.91 11.72 10.43
CA ARG A 166 0.26 11.03 9.87
C ARG A 166 0.57 11.50 8.45
N ALA A 167 -0.42 11.84 7.64
CA ALA A 167 -0.20 12.41 6.32
C ALA A 167 0.40 13.83 6.44
N ARG A 168 -0.15 14.67 7.33
CA ARG A 168 0.32 16.03 7.57
C ARG A 168 1.75 16.08 8.12
N LEU A 169 2.05 15.23 9.11
CA LEU A 169 3.38 15.12 9.74
C LEU A 169 4.46 14.62 8.77
N ARG A 170 4.09 13.81 7.78
CA ARG A 170 5.03 13.37 6.74
C ARG A 170 5.34 14.47 5.72
N GLY A 171 4.51 15.51 5.65
CA GLY A 171 4.49 16.44 4.52
C GLY A 171 3.95 15.76 3.27
N GLU A 172 3.22 16.48 2.43
CA GLU A 172 2.84 15.99 1.10
C GLU A 172 4.09 15.50 0.36
N GLY A 173 4.22 14.18 0.26
CA GLY A 173 5.19 13.43 -0.54
C GLY A 173 6.47 14.18 -0.89
N VAL A 174 7.36 14.42 0.07
CA VAL A 174 8.78 14.59 -0.28
C VAL A 174 9.18 13.27 -0.93
N PRO A 175 9.45 13.24 -2.26
CA PRO A 175 9.98 12.04 -2.86
C PRO A 175 11.32 11.78 -2.16
N LEU A 176 11.53 10.55 -1.69
CA LEU A 176 12.84 10.12 -1.20
C LEU A 176 13.95 10.24 -2.27
N ASP A 177 13.57 10.62 -3.51
CA ASP A 177 14.44 10.88 -4.66
C ASP A 177 15.22 12.21 -4.59
N ALA A 178 15.02 13.08 -3.59
CA ALA A 178 15.85 14.26 -3.41
C ALA A 178 17.21 13.93 -2.76
N VAL A 179 17.88 12.88 -3.23
CA VAL A 179 19.33 12.74 -3.04
C VAL A 179 19.98 13.51 -4.20
N GLU A 180 20.18 14.81 -4.01
CA GLU A 180 21.19 15.54 -4.78
C GLU A 180 22.52 14.85 -4.52
N THR A 181 22.98 14.04 -5.47
CA THR A 181 24.33 13.49 -5.45
C THR A 181 25.30 14.66 -5.39
N PRO A 182 26.13 14.81 -4.36
CA PRO A 182 27.17 15.82 -4.38
C PRO A 182 28.14 15.43 -5.49
N GLU A 183 28.25 16.31 -6.49
CA GLU A 183 29.28 16.29 -7.52
C GLU A 183 30.65 16.21 -6.83
N THR A 184 31.22 15.01 -6.74
CA THR A 184 32.64 14.84 -6.39
C THR A 184 33.47 15.30 -7.58
N ASN A 185 33.90 16.56 -7.53
CA ASN A 185 35.05 17.05 -8.26
C ASN A 185 36.27 16.18 -7.91
N SER A 186 36.69 15.30 -8.81
CA SER A 186 38.04 14.75 -8.79
C SER A 186 38.88 15.43 -9.87
N GLU A 187 39.49 16.57 -9.51
CA GLU A 187 40.72 16.99 -10.16
C GLU A 187 41.87 16.14 -9.60
N THR A 188 42.56 15.37 -10.45
CA THR A 188 44.01 15.55 -10.74
C THR A 188 44.57 14.41 -11.59
N ALA A 189 45.35 14.82 -12.61
CA ALA A 189 46.51 14.17 -13.25
C ALA A 189 46.32 12.74 -13.84
N GLY A 190 46.56 12.45 -15.11
CA GLY A 190 47.38 13.06 -16.14
C GLY A 190 48.06 11.95 -16.96
N THR A 191 48.40 12.26 -18.21
CA THR A 191 49.22 11.52 -19.20
C THR A 191 48.55 10.50 -20.13
N ASP A 192 48.18 11.04 -21.30
CA ASP A 192 48.74 10.75 -22.63
C ASP A 192 48.05 9.81 -23.64
N SER A 193 47.84 10.40 -24.84
CA SER A 193 47.77 9.79 -26.18
C SER A 193 46.51 8.94 -26.50
N VAL A 194 45.69 9.16 -27.54
CA VAL A 194 45.92 9.66 -28.91
C VAL A 194 44.63 10.27 -29.46
N GLU A 195 44.76 11.41 -30.14
CA GLU A 195 43.71 12.15 -30.84
C GLU A 195 43.63 11.73 -32.33
N THR A 196 42.45 11.37 -32.83
CA THR A 196 42.07 11.58 -34.24
C THR A 196 40.54 11.67 -34.35
N PRO A 197 39.96 12.63 -35.11
CA PRO A 197 38.66 13.20 -34.80
C PRO A 197 37.52 12.59 -35.63
N LEU A 198 36.33 12.48 -35.02
CA LEU A 198 35.06 12.16 -35.69
C LEU A 198 34.13 13.40 -35.68
N PRO A 199 33.26 13.54 -36.71
CA PRO A 199 32.69 14.81 -37.12
C PRO A 199 31.53 15.28 -36.24
N LYS A 200 31.35 16.61 -36.21
CA LYS A 200 30.22 17.31 -35.60
C LYS A 200 28.90 16.85 -36.21
N VAL A 201 28.02 16.28 -35.40
CA VAL A 201 26.61 16.07 -35.75
C VAL A 201 25.78 17.05 -34.92
N GLU A 202 25.03 17.87 -35.65
CA GLU A 202 24.12 18.89 -35.15
C GLU A 202 22.99 18.27 -34.31
N THR A 203 22.69 18.94 -33.20
CA THR A 203 21.53 18.67 -32.34
C THR A 203 20.22 18.93 -33.08
N PRO A 204 19.25 17.99 -33.11
CA PRO A 204 17.86 18.35 -33.33
C PRO A 204 17.22 18.73 -32.01
N LYS A 205 16.66 19.95 -31.97
CA LYS A 205 15.80 20.47 -30.91
C LYS A 205 14.56 19.58 -30.79
N THR A 206 14.38 18.91 -29.66
CA THR A 206 13.10 18.28 -29.31
C THR A 206 12.43 19.08 -28.21
N LYS A 207 11.23 19.57 -28.53
CA LYS A 207 10.37 20.41 -27.71
C LYS A 207 10.05 19.72 -26.38
N THR A 208 10.46 20.33 -25.27
CA THR A 208 9.94 20.02 -23.94
C THR A 208 8.48 20.47 -23.89
N ALA A 209 7.55 19.52 -23.93
CA ALA A 209 6.16 19.78 -23.60
C ALA A 209 6.09 20.02 -22.08
N LYS A 210 5.88 21.28 -21.68
CA LYS A 210 5.56 21.65 -20.32
C LYS A 210 4.19 21.05 -19.98
N ILE A 211 4.16 19.99 -19.18
CA ILE A 211 2.95 19.61 -18.48
C ILE A 211 2.88 20.54 -17.26
N ASN A 212 2.08 21.59 -17.41
CA ASN A 212 1.72 22.48 -16.33
C ASN A 212 0.72 21.74 -15.43
N VAL A 213 1.21 21.07 -14.38
CA VAL A 213 0.32 20.60 -13.31
C VAL A 213 0.15 21.79 -12.37
N GLU A 214 -0.92 22.54 -12.63
CA GLU A 214 -1.41 23.60 -11.77
C GLU A 214 -1.86 22.94 -10.46
N ALA A 215 -1.11 23.17 -9.40
CA ALA A 215 -1.45 22.74 -8.05
C ALA A 215 -2.79 23.40 -7.66
N PRO A 216 -3.80 22.65 -7.16
CA PRO A 216 -4.99 23.29 -6.64
C PRO A 216 -4.61 24.04 -5.36
N ALA A 217 -5.01 25.30 -5.29
CA ALA A 217 -4.78 26.19 -4.17
C ALA A 217 -5.20 25.52 -2.85
N ALA A 218 -4.21 25.27 -1.98
CA ALA A 218 -4.44 24.90 -0.59
C ALA A 218 -5.17 26.05 0.11
N ALA A 219 -6.48 25.89 0.26
CA ALA A 219 -7.31 26.78 1.05
C ALA A 219 -6.98 26.61 2.54
N ASN A 220 -6.28 27.60 3.09
CA ASN A 220 -6.42 28.08 4.46
C ASN A 220 -6.35 27.04 5.61
N ALA A 221 -5.33 26.18 5.59
CA ALA A 221 -4.95 25.41 6.79
C ALA A 221 -3.97 26.24 7.66
N PRO A 222 -4.12 26.27 9.01
CA PRO A 222 -3.14 26.89 9.89
C PRO A 222 -1.74 26.27 9.65
N PRO A 223 -0.66 27.05 9.84
CA PRO A 223 0.70 26.55 9.60
C PRO A 223 0.92 25.25 10.40
N PRO A 224 1.50 24.21 9.79
CA PRO A 224 1.71 22.94 10.47
C PRO A 224 2.64 23.16 11.67
N ASP A 225 2.14 22.92 12.87
CA ASP A 225 2.95 22.81 14.09
C ASP A 225 3.23 21.32 14.32
N PRO A 226 4.38 20.80 13.86
CA PRO A 226 4.68 19.38 13.96
C PRO A 226 4.76 18.89 15.40
N ALA A 227 5.04 19.77 16.38
CA ALA A 227 5.06 19.39 17.78
C ALA A 227 3.64 19.21 18.34
N ALA A 228 2.71 20.08 17.96
CA ALA A 228 1.30 19.95 18.31
C ALA A 228 0.67 18.72 17.64
N ASP A 229 0.91 18.51 16.35
CA ASP A 229 0.39 17.36 15.60
C ASP A 229 0.93 16.01 16.16
N LEU A 230 2.20 15.95 16.57
CA LEU A 230 2.77 14.76 17.23
C LEU A 230 2.15 14.50 18.61
N THR A 231 1.85 15.55 19.36
CA THR A 231 1.21 15.43 20.67
C THR A 231 -0.21 14.90 20.51
N ARG A 232 -0.99 15.48 19.58
CA ARG A 232 -2.33 15.01 19.24
C ARG A 232 -2.34 13.57 18.73
N LEU A 233 -1.37 13.20 17.88
CA LEU A 233 -1.23 11.83 17.39
C LEU A 233 -1.02 10.83 18.53
N ARG A 234 -0.20 11.18 19.54
CA ARG A 234 0.03 10.31 20.71
C ARG A 234 -1.23 10.17 21.56
N GLU A 235 -1.96 11.25 21.79
CA GLU A 235 -3.23 11.23 22.52
C GLU A 235 -4.25 10.32 21.81
N LEU A 236 -4.44 10.50 20.51
CA LEU A 236 -5.35 9.67 19.71
C LEU A 236 -4.96 8.19 19.70
N MET A 237 -3.66 7.89 19.68
CA MET A 237 -3.19 6.51 19.77
C MET A 237 -3.50 5.87 21.13
N VAL A 238 -3.54 6.65 22.21
CA VAL A 238 -3.97 6.17 23.53
C VAL A 238 -5.49 6.02 23.57
N GLU A 239 -6.24 7.00 23.08
CA GLU A 239 -7.71 6.93 22.98
C GLU A 239 -8.18 5.71 22.16
N LEU A 240 -7.52 5.43 21.03
CA LEU A 240 -7.80 4.23 20.23
C LEU A 240 -7.44 2.94 20.98
N ALA A 241 -6.34 2.92 21.72
CA ALA A 241 -5.93 1.75 22.49
C ALA A 241 -6.84 1.48 23.70
N GLU A 242 -7.49 2.51 24.24
CA GLU A 242 -8.50 2.37 25.30
C GLU A 242 -9.88 1.97 24.76
N ALA A 243 -10.16 2.27 23.48
CA ALA A 243 -11.40 1.90 22.81
C ALA A 243 -11.44 0.43 22.34
N GLN A 244 -10.27 -0.16 22.07
CA GLN A 244 -10.07 -1.55 21.58
C GLN A 244 -9.99 -2.58 22.72
#